data_AF-A0A934DHX8-F1
#
_entry.id   AF-A0A934DHX8-F1
#
_cell.length_a   1.000
_cell.length_b   1.000
_cell.length_c   1.000
_cell.angle_alpha   90.00
_cell.angle_beta   90.00
_cell.angle_gamma   90.00
#
_symmetry.space_group_name_H-M   'P 1'
#
loop_
_entity.id
_entity.type
_entity.pdbx_description
1 polymer ?
#
loop_
_entity_poly.entity_id
_entity_poly.type
_entity_poly.pdbx_seq_one_letter_code
_entity_poly.pdbx_strand_id
1 'polypeptide(L)'
;MAIFKGAKGKTRPIEEEPKADPRLGQAKDVYMGGRFKIVTLDAIPQRDVLGTFGLIVCRSYNFDNAFYGLIAQALEVNADAILGYRESVAFHPEGERYYSCYGTAVRLKPIK
;
A
#
# COMPACT_ATOMS: atom_id res chain seq x y z
N MET A 1 -58.95 2.19 0.67
CA MET A 1 -58.06 1.03 0.45
C MET A 1 -56.90 1.46 -0.43
N ALA A 2 -55.72 0.89 -0.16
CA ALA A 2 -54.41 1.48 -0.42
C ALA A 2 -53.97 1.58 -1.90
N ILE A 3 -53.24 2.66 -2.17
CA ILE A 3 -52.50 2.96 -3.40
C ILE A 3 -51.15 2.23 -3.33
N PHE A 4 -50.88 1.28 -4.24
CA PHE A 4 -49.56 0.67 -4.38
C PHE A 4 -48.78 1.33 -5.53
N LYS A 5 -47.89 2.24 -5.15
CA LYS A 5 -46.91 2.93 -5.99
C LYS A 5 -45.70 2.00 -6.18
N GLY A 6 -45.63 1.30 -7.31
CA GLY A 6 -44.49 0.46 -7.67
C GLY A 6 -43.32 1.29 -8.19
N ALA A 7 -42.45 1.78 -7.31
CA ALA A 7 -41.16 2.35 -7.69
C ALA A 7 -40.17 1.22 -8.03
N LYS A 8 -39.96 0.97 -9.33
CA LYS A 8 -38.85 0.13 -9.83
C LYS A 8 -37.80 1.02 -10.49
N GLY A 9 -36.61 0.99 -9.92
CA GLY A 9 -35.43 1.69 -10.43
C GLY A 9 -34.47 2.04 -9.29
N LYS A 10 -34.06 1.06 -8.49
CA LYS A 10 -32.88 1.22 -7.64
C LYS A 10 -31.69 1.36 -8.59
N THR A 11 -31.29 2.59 -8.86
CA THR A 11 -29.97 2.92 -9.38
C THR A 11 -28.97 2.25 -8.45
N ARG A 12 -28.28 1.21 -8.92
CA ARG A 12 -27.11 0.70 -8.21
C ARG A 12 -26.16 1.90 -8.04
N PRO A 13 -25.54 2.11 -6.87
CA PRO A 13 -24.52 3.12 -6.77
C PRO A 13 -23.51 2.77 -7.87
N ILE A 14 -23.28 3.72 -8.77
CA ILE A 14 -22.12 3.68 -9.65
C ILE A 14 -20.98 3.64 -8.65
N GLU A 15 -20.34 2.48 -8.49
CA GLU A 15 -19.05 2.40 -7.81
C GLU A 15 -18.19 3.41 -8.58
N GLU A 16 -17.92 4.55 -7.95
CA GLU A 16 -16.94 5.49 -8.47
C GLU A 16 -15.67 4.65 -8.61
N GLU A 17 -15.27 4.35 -9.84
CA GLU A 17 -13.97 3.76 -10.10
C GLU A 17 -12.97 4.63 -9.35
N PRO A 18 -12.26 4.09 -8.35
CA PRO A 18 -11.36 4.90 -7.54
C PRO A 18 -10.35 5.48 -8.50
N LYS A 19 -10.40 6.81 -8.69
CA LYS A 19 -9.44 7.54 -9.54
C LYS A 19 -8.06 7.04 -9.15
N ALA A 20 -7.34 6.47 -10.13
CA ALA A 20 -6.03 5.90 -9.90
C ALA A 20 -5.13 6.97 -9.25
N ASP A 21 -4.75 6.75 -8.00
CA ASP A 21 -3.88 7.66 -7.28
C ASP A 21 -2.53 7.71 -8.01
N PRO A 22 -2.11 8.86 -8.57
CA PRO A 22 -0.89 8.96 -9.36
C PRO A 22 0.35 8.53 -8.57
N ARG A 23 0.31 8.61 -7.24
CA ARG A 23 1.39 8.16 -6.35
C ARG A 23 1.58 6.64 -6.40
N LEU A 24 0.49 5.88 -6.59
CA LEU A 24 0.57 4.42 -6.72
C LEU A 24 1.25 4.03 -8.03
N GLY A 25 0.99 4.76 -9.12
CA GLY A 25 1.69 4.58 -10.40
C GLY A 25 3.19 4.79 -10.26
N GLN A 26 3.59 5.92 -9.66
CA GLN A 26 5.01 6.20 -9.40
C GLN A 26 5.67 5.13 -8.51
N ALA A 27 5.01 4.74 -7.42
CA ALA A 27 5.52 3.71 -6.51
C ALA A 27 5.72 2.36 -7.22
N LYS A 28 4.76 1.98 -8.07
CA LYS A 28 4.84 0.79 -8.92
C LYS A 28 6.02 0.86 -9.88
N ASP A 29 6.20 1.98 -10.58
CA ASP A 29 7.28 2.15 -11.57
C ASP A 29 8.68 2.14 -10.92
N VAL A 30 8.81 2.70 -9.73
CA VAL A 30 10.07 2.69 -8.99
C VAL A 30 10.40 1.27 -8.50
N TYR A 31 9.41 0.55 -7.97
CA TYR A 31 9.59 -0.82 -7.50
C TYR A 31 9.88 -1.79 -8.65
N MET A 32 9.09 -1.77 -9.72
CA MET A 32 9.28 -2.61 -10.91
C MET A 32 10.61 -2.29 -11.61
N GLY A 33 11.03 -1.03 -11.58
CA GLY A 33 12.35 -0.63 -12.08
C GLY A 33 13.52 -1.05 -11.18
N GLY A 34 13.28 -1.71 -10.05
CA GLY A 34 14.31 -2.17 -9.11
C GLY A 34 15.04 -1.05 -8.37
N ARG A 35 14.53 0.19 -8.43
CA ARG A 35 15.15 1.41 -7.89
C ARG A 35 14.86 1.61 -6.41
N PHE A 36 13.84 0.95 -5.87
CA PHE A 36 13.50 0.98 -4.45
C PHE A 36 13.54 -0.43 -3.87
N LYS A 37 14.25 -0.59 -2.74
CA LYS A 37 14.42 -1.90 -2.12
C LYS A 37 13.42 -2.09 -1.00
N ILE A 38 12.72 -3.22 -1.03
CA ILE A 38 11.88 -3.69 0.05
C ILE A 38 12.30 -5.11 0.38
N VAL A 39 12.58 -5.38 1.65
CA VAL A 39 13.07 -6.69 2.10
C VAL A 39 12.35 -7.11 3.37
N THR A 40 12.17 -8.43 3.52
CA THR A 40 11.60 -9.04 4.73
C THR A 40 12.61 -9.19 5.87
N LEU A 41 13.90 -9.01 5.56
CA LEU A 41 15.02 -9.01 6.50
C LEU A 41 15.07 -7.68 7.25
N ASP A 42 15.68 -7.70 8.44
CA ASP A 42 15.96 -6.53 9.26
C ASP A 42 17.12 -5.67 8.70
N ALA A 43 17.88 -6.18 7.74
CA ALA A 43 18.95 -5.47 7.05
C ALA A 43 19.04 -5.84 5.56
N ILE A 44 19.67 -4.98 4.76
CA ILE A 44 20.07 -5.30 3.38
C ILE A 44 21.55 -5.73 3.41
N PRO A 45 21.91 -6.91 2.88
CA PRO A 45 23.30 -7.35 2.83
C PRO A 45 24.21 -6.30 2.18
N GLN A 46 25.37 -6.05 2.79
CA GLN A 46 26.39 -5.10 2.31
C GLN A 46 25.93 -3.63 2.26
N ARG A 47 24.81 -3.28 2.89
CA ARG A 47 24.31 -1.90 2.95
C ARG A 47 24.08 -1.51 4.40
N ASP A 48 24.65 -0.37 4.78
CA ASP A 48 24.44 0.21 6.09
C ASP A 48 23.23 1.14 6.10
N VAL A 49 22.45 1.08 7.18
CA VAL A 49 21.42 2.08 7.48
C VAL A 49 22.08 3.35 8.02
N LEU A 50 21.76 4.49 7.42
CA LEU A 50 22.16 5.82 7.90
C LEU A 50 21.20 6.31 9.00
N GLY A 51 19.89 6.09 8.79
CA GLY A 51 18.85 6.54 9.69
C GLY A 51 17.51 5.87 9.41
N THR A 52 16.61 5.93 10.37
CA THR A 52 15.28 5.32 10.31
C THR A 52 14.21 6.40 10.39
N PHE A 53 13.22 6.36 9.50
CA PHE A 53 12.04 7.23 9.56
C PHE A 53 10.97 6.68 10.50
N GLY A 54 10.94 5.37 10.67
CA GLY A 54 10.01 4.66 11.55
C GLY A 54 9.20 3.62 10.80
N LEU A 55 8.23 3.05 11.53
CA LEU A 55 7.26 2.10 10.98
C LEU A 55 6.29 2.85 10.06
N ILE A 56 6.10 2.31 8.87
CA ILE A 56 5.07 2.74 7.92
C ILE A 56 4.10 1.60 7.66
N VAL A 57 2.86 1.96 7.31
CA VAL A 57 1.77 1.00 7.10
C VAL A 57 0.79 1.53 6.06
N CYS A 58 0.41 0.67 5.14
CA CYS A 58 -0.67 0.93 4.21
C CYS A 58 -1.62 -0.27 4.17
N ARG A 59 -2.92 0.03 4.09
CA ARG A 59 -3.99 -0.95 4.21
C ARG A 59 -5.06 -0.69 3.18
N SER A 60 -5.59 -1.74 2.58
CA SER A 60 -6.57 -1.64 1.50
C SER A 60 -7.29 -2.96 1.28
N TYR A 61 -8.49 -2.91 0.72
CA TYR A 61 -9.22 -4.08 0.22
C TYR A 61 -8.62 -4.67 -1.06
N ASN A 62 -7.80 -3.88 -1.75
CA ASN A 62 -6.97 -4.30 -2.88
C ASN A 62 -5.51 -4.39 -2.45
N PHE A 63 -4.86 -5.52 -2.71
CA PHE A 63 -3.46 -5.78 -2.35
C PHE A 63 -2.48 -4.80 -2.99
N ASP A 64 -2.61 -4.52 -4.30
CA ASP A 64 -1.71 -3.61 -5.02
C ASP A 64 -1.75 -2.21 -4.40
N ASN A 65 -2.94 -1.75 -4.02
CA ASN A 65 -3.09 -0.46 -3.33
C ASN A 65 -2.41 -0.47 -1.94
N ALA A 66 -2.49 -1.57 -1.18
CA ALA A 66 -1.79 -1.69 0.10
C ALA A 66 -0.26 -1.72 -0.09
N PHE A 67 0.22 -2.51 -1.05
CA PHE A 67 1.64 -2.69 -1.30
C PHE A 67 2.29 -1.44 -1.90
N TYR A 68 1.75 -0.92 -3.01
CA TYR A 68 2.29 0.30 -3.63
C TYR A 68 2.02 1.54 -2.80
N GLY A 69 0.94 1.56 -2.01
CA GLY A 69 0.68 2.63 -1.06
C GLY A 69 1.72 2.69 0.07
N LEU A 70 2.23 1.53 0.52
CA LEU A 70 3.35 1.47 1.46
C LEU A 70 4.61 2.08 0.85
N ILE A 71 4.93 1.72 -0.39
CA ILE A 71 6.10 2.25 -1.10
C ILE A 71 5.94 3.76 -1.33
N ALA A 72 4.74 4.23 -1.70
CA ALA A 72 4.45 5.66 -1.87
C ALA A 72 4.73 6.44 -0.58
N GLN A 73 4.27 5.96 0.58
CA GLN A 73 4.57 6.59 1.88
C GLN A 73 6.08 6.63 2.17
N ALA A 74 6.81 5.58 1.83
CA ALA A 74 8.26 5.56 2.01
C ALA A 74 8.97 6.59 1.11
N LEU A 75 8.50 6.74 -0.14
CA LEU A 75 9.02 7.74 -1.08
C LEU A 75 8.72 9.17 -0.61
N GLU A 76 7.55 9.43 -0.01
CA GLU A 76 7.18 10.75 0.54
C GLU A 76 8.17 11.23 1.62
N VAL A 77 8.72 10.30 2.42
CA VAL A 77 9.76 10.61 3.43
C VAL A 77 11.20 10.51 2.90
N ASN A 78 11.35 10.32 1.58
CA ASN A 78 12.63 10.11 0.90
C ASN A 78 13.42 8.93 1.50
N ALA A 79 12.74 7.85 1.88
CA ALA A 79 13.41 6.61 2.24
C ALA A 79 14.07 5.98 1.01
N ASP A 80 15.16 5.25 1.24
CA ASP A 80 15.83 4.49 0.18
C ASP A 80 15.34 3.03 0.14
N ALA A 81 14.83 2.54 1.28
CA ALA A 81 14.37 1.17 1.42
C ALA A 81 13.32 1.00 2.52
N ILE A 82 12.63 -0.14 2.45
CA ILE A 82 11.81 -0.68 3.52
C ILE A 82 12.45 -1.98 4.02
N LEU A 83 12.73 -2.04 5.32
CA LEU A 83 13.23 -3.23 6.00
C LEU A 83 12.12 -3.89 6.81
N GLY A 84 12.27 -5.17 7.11
CA GLY A 84 11.33 -5.92 7.94
C GLY A 84 9.92 -5.95 7.35
N TYR A 85 9.80 -5.94 6.01
CA TYR A 85 8.51 -5.97 5.34
C TYR A 85 7.70 -7.20 5.79
N ARG A 86 6.43 -6.95 6.08
CA ARG A 86 5.44 -7.95 6.45
C ARG A 86 4.09 -7.57 5.86
N GLU A 87 3.30 -8.60 5.64
CA GLU A 87 1.95 -8.49 5.14
C GLU A 87 1.02 -9.39 5.95
N SER A 88 -0.20 -8.92 6.17
CA SER A 88 -1.25 -9.68 6.83
C SER A 88 -2.57 -9.45 6.11
N VAL A 89 -3.39 -10.49 6.04
CA VAL A 89 -4.75 -10.41 5.52
C VAL A 89 -5.72 -10.66 6.65
N ALA A 90 -6.61 -9.71 6.89
CA ALA A 90 -7.75 -9.88 7.76
C ALA A 90 -8.99 -10.22 6.93
N PHE A 91 -9.81 -11.14 7.42
CA PHE A 91 -11.06 -11.53 6.79
C PHE A 91 -12.21 -10.95 7.59
N HIS A 92 -13.02 -10.10 6.97
CA HIS A 92 -14.26 -9.63 7.56
C HIS A 92 -15.27 -10.80 7.61
N PRO A 93 -16.15 -10.89 8.63
CA PRO A 93 -17.16 -11.95 8.70
C PRO A 93 -18.05 -12.07 7.46
N GLU A 94 -18.26 -10.95 6.75
CA GLU A 94 -19.01 -10.86 5.49
C GLU A 94 -18.22 -11.35 4.25
N GLY A 95 -16.99 -11.85 4.44
CA GLY A 95 -16.15 -12.44 3.38
C GLY A 95 -15.18 -11.47 2.69
N GLU A 96 -15.20 -10.18 3.04
CA GLU A 96 -14.24 -9.21 2.51
C GLU A 96 -12.83 -9.45 3.04
N ARG A 97 -11.82 -9.20 2.21
CA ARG A 97 -10.40 -9.31 2.56
C ARG A 97 -9.80 -7.93 2.71
N TYR A 98 -9.09 -7.71 3.80
CA TYR A 98 -8.41 -6.45 4.09
C TYR A 98 -6.92 -6.71 4.25
N TYR A 99 -6.13 -6.18 3.31
CA TYR A 99 -4.68 -6.34 3.26
C TYR A 99 -4.03 -5.24 4.08
N SER A 100 -3.03 -5.61 4.87
CA SER A 100 -2.14 -4.69 5.58
C SER A 100 -0.71 -5.00 5.22
N CYS A 101 0.00 -4.01 4.69
CA CYS A 101 1.42 -4.06 4.35
C CYS A 101 2.14 -3.08 5.28
N TYR A 102 3.22 -3.53 5.93
CA TYR A 102 3.96 -2.70 6.88
C TYR A 102 5.44 -3.05 6.89
N GLY A 103 6.26 -2.09 7.34
CA GLY A 103 7.69 -2.24 7.46
C GLY A 103 8.35 -0.95 7.93
N THR A 104 9.67 -0.97 8.08
CA THR A 104 10.43 0.18 8.58
C THR A 104 11.06 0.92 7.41
N ALA A 105 10.69 2.19 7.21
CA ALA A 105 11.30 3.06 6.22
C ALA A 105 12.67 3.54 6.71
N VAL A 106 13.71 3.37 5.87
CA VAL A 106 15.09 3.71 6.23
C VAL A 106 15.80 4.50 5.14
N ARG A 107 16.79 5.28 5.56
CA ARG A 107 17.80 5.87 4.68
C ARG A 107 19.05 5.03 4.75
N LEU A 108 19.65 4.71 3.60
CA LEU A 108 20.89 3.95 3.51
C LEU A 108 22.08 4.90 3.42
N LYS A 109 23.25 4.43 3.86
CA LYS A 109 24.49 5.16 3.58
C LYS A 109 24.78 5.13 2.07
N PRO A 110 25.43 6.18 1.53
CA PRO A 110 25.99 6.15 0.19
C PRO A 110 26.94 4.96 0.02
N ILE A 111 26.91 4.31 -1.14
CA ILE A 111 27.90 3.29 -1.50
C ILE A 111 29.23 4.02 -1.69
N LYS A 112 30.27 3.55 -0.98
CA LYS A 112 31.64 4.05 -1.14
C LYS A 112 32.28 3.49 -2.40
#